data_AF-A0AAD4RV86-F1
#
_entry.id   AF-A0AAD4RV86-F1
#
_cell.length_a   1.000
_cell.length_b   1.000
_cell.length_c   1.000
_cell.angle_alpha   90.00
_cell.angle_beta   90.00
_cell.angle_gamma   90.00
#
_symmetry.space_group_name_H-M   'P 1'
#
loop_
_entity.id
_entity.type
_entity.pdbx_description
1 polymer ?
#
loop_
_entity_poly.entity_id
_entity_poly.type
_entity_poly.pdbx_seq_one_letter_code
_entity_poly.pdbx_strand_id
1 'polypeptide(L)'
;FELLKSNEWRGHDVHVSLQYEKGSDPRCYNLPTTDEIAVILPEDGETINSGPRDIILHLKGSRALHRINECHPAYLPLHYILLFPYGELGWEPGM
;
A
#
# COMPACT_ATOMS: atom_id res chain seq x y z
N PHE A 1 -7.10 11.04 10.19
CA PHE A 1 -5.88 10.29 9.87
C PHE A 1 -4.97 10.40 11.07
N GLU A 2 -4.89 9.34 11.86
CA GLU A 2 -4.08 9.32 13.08
C GLU A 2 -2.71 8.75 12.70
N LEU A 3 -1.67 9.57 12.85
CA LEU A 3 -0.29 9.12 12.64
C LEU A 3 0.11 8.27 13.85
N LEU A 4 0.13 6.95 13.67
CA LEU A 4 0.68 6.04 14.66
C LEU A 4 2.18 6.30 14.76
N LYS A 5 2.68 6.52 15.98
CA LYS A 5 4.08 6.88 16.25
C LYS A 5 5.01 5.81 15.69
N SER A 6 5.96 6.26 14.87
CA SER A 6 6.83 5.47 13.98
C SER A 6 7.93 4.64 14.65
N ASN A 7 7.94 4.50 15.99
CA ASN A 7 9.20 4.25 16.70
C ASN A 7 9.38 2.80 17.20
N GLU A 8 8.39 1.92 17.06
CA GLU A 8 8.40 0.58 17.70
C GLU A 8 8.36 -0.60 16.71
N TRP A 9 8.50 -0.39 15.40
CA TRP A 9 8.16 -1.41 14.38
C TRP A 9 9.35 -2.05 13.64
N ARG A 10 10.60 -1.85 14.08
CA ARG A 10 11.76 -2.41 13.37
C ARG A 10 11.74 -3.95 13.42
N GLY A 11 11.51 -4.58 12.26
CA GLY A 11 11.66 -6.02 12.05
C GLY A 11 10.44 -6.89 12.36
N HIS A 12 9.25 -6.31 12.51
CA HIS A 12 8.02 -7.06 12.77
C HIS A 12 7.08 -7.05 11.56
N ASP A 13 6.41 -8.19 11.32
CA ASP A 13 5.30 -8.27 10.37
C ASP A 13 4.19 -7.32 10.81
N VAL A 14 3.95 -6.27 10.03
CA VAL A 14 2.87 -5.31 10.29
C VAL A 14 1.57 -5.86 9.72
N HIS A 15 0.62 -6.15 10.60
CA HIS A 15 -0.73 -6.54 10.20
C HIS A 15 -1.67 -5.33 10.26
N VAL A 16 -2.24 -4.95 9.12
CA VAL A 16 -3.24 -3.88 9.01
C VAL A 16 -4.61 -4.52 8.74
N SER A 17 -5.62 -4.12 9.51
CA SER A 17 -7.01 -4.54 9.32
C SER A 17 -7.95 -3.35 9.47
N LEU A 18 -9.08 -3.36 8.75
CA LEU A 18 -10.15 -2.39 8.94
C LEU A 18 -10.99 -2.82 10.13
N GLN A 19 -11.10 -1.96 11.14
CA GLN A 19 -11.98 -2.19 12.28
C GLN A 19 -13.13 -1.20 12.24
N TYR A 20 -14.35 -1.72 12.36
CA TYR A 20 -15.57 -0.94 12.50
C TYR A 20 -16.20 -1.26 13.84
N GLU A 21 -16.34 -0.26 14.70
CA GLU A 21 -17.04 -0.39 15.97
C GLU A 21 -18.43 0.23 15.88
N LYS A 22 -19.44 -0.55 16.30
CA LYS A 22 -20.83 -0.10 16.31
C LYS A 22 -21.01 0.93 17.44
N GLY A 23 -20.96 2.21 17.08
CA GLY A 23 -21.07 3.34 18.02
C GLY A 23 -20.12 4.50 17.72
N SER A 24 -19.14 4.31 16.84
CA SER A 24 -18.24 5.38 16.38
C SER A 24 -18.99 6.46 15.58
N ASP A 25 -18.52 7.71 15.65
CA ASP A 25 -19.12 8.85 14.92
C ASP A 25 -19.18 8.54 13.42
N PRO A 26 -20.36 8.45 12.76
CA PRO A 26 -20.47 8.12 11.33
C PRO A 26 -19.78 9.09 10.37
N ARG A 27 -19.22 10.20 10.84
CA ARG A 27 -18.47 11.16 10.01
C ARG A 27 -16.97 10.88 9.97
N CYS A 28 -16.48 10.05 10.88
CA CYS A 28 -15.08 9.67 11.03
C CYS A 28 -15.03 8.15 11.17
N TYR A 29 -14.16 7.42 10.48
CA TYR A 29 -14.10 5.94 10.58
C TYR A 29 -15.25 5.17 9.89
N ASN A 30 -15.77 5.72 8.79
CA ASN A 30 -16.64 4.93 7.91
C ASN A 30 -15.88 3.76 7.30
N LEU A 31 -16.54 2.62 7.19
CA LEU A 31 -16.08 1.57 6.31
C LEU A 31 -15.94 2.12 4.88
N PRO A 32 -14.85 1.83 4.18
CA PRO A 32 -14.71 2.22 2.79
C PRO A 32 -15.88 1.68 1.98
N THR A 33 -16.51 2.54 1.19
CA THR A 33 -17.60 2.16 0.28
C THR A 33 -17.09 1.70 -1.09
N THR A 34 -15.79 1.84 -1.33
CA THR A 34 -15.09 1.39 -2.53
C THR A 34 -14.53 -0.02 -2.34
N ASP A 35 -14.43 -0.76 -3.44
CA ASP A 35 -13.80 -2.08 -3.46
C ASP A 35 -12.26 -2.02 -3.36
N GLU A 36 -11.67 -0.83 -3.58
CA GLU A 36 -10.22 -0.61 -3.57
C GLU A 36 -9.80 0.33 -2.43
N ILE A 37 -8.83 -0.12 -1.62
CA ILE A 37 -8.32 0.63 -0.46
C ILE A 37 -6.80 0.61 -0.53
N ALA A 38 -6.17 1.78 -0.38
CA ALA A 38 -4.72 1.92 -0.27
C ALA A 38 -4.33 2.36 1.15
N VAL A 39 -3.23 1.81 1.66
CA VAL A 39 -2.66 2.17 2.97
C VAL A 39 -1.26 2.71 2.75
N ILE A 40 -0.98 3.89 3.30
CA ILE A 40 0.37 4.46 3.31
C ILE A 40 1.02 4.04 4.61
N LEU A 41 2.07 3.20 4.52
CA LEU A 41 2.93 2.89 5.66
C LEU A 41 4.12 3.86 5.62
N PRO A 42 4.22 4.81 6.56
CA PRO A 42 5.36 5.72 6.59
C PRO A 42 6.63 4.94 6.93
N GLU A 43 7.59 4.97 6.03
CA GLU A 43 8.96 4.49 6.25
C GLU A 43 9.74 5.58 7.01
N ASP A 44 10.46 5.21 8.08
CA ASP A 44 11.37 6.13 8.75
C ASP A 44 12.51 6.46 7.77
N GLY A 45 12.74 7.73 7.44
CA GLY A 45 13.62 8.16 6.34
C GLY A 45 15.10 7.72 6.37
N GLU A 46 15.48 6.80 7.27
CA GLU A 46 16.78 6.13 7.34
C GLU A 46 16.88 4.83 6.51
N THR A 47 15.76 4.28 6.03
CA THR A 47 15.68 2.99 5.32
C THR A 47 15.76 3.12 3.80
N ILE A 48 16.74 3.88 3.30
CA ILE A 48 17.03 3.95 1.85
C ILE A 48 17.60 2.60 1.32
N ASN A 49 17.98 1.67 2.20
CA ASN A 49 18.60 0.38 1.86
C ASN A 49 17.72 -0.85 2.16
N SER A 50 16.40 -0.75 2.02
CA SER A 50 15.44 -1.82 2.33
C SER A 50 15.31 -2.92 1.26
N GLY A 51 16.41 -3.45 0.72
CA GLY A 51 16.37 -4.59 -0.23
C GLY A 51 15.42 -4.43 -1.43
N PRO A 52 15.13 -5.51 -2.17
CA PRO A 52 14.15 -5.47 -3.26
C PRO A 52 12.73 -5.26 -2.71
N ARG A 53 11.96 -4.39 -3.36
CA ARG A 53 10.58 -4.08 -2.96
C ARG A 53 9.56 -4.74 -3.88
N ASP A 54 8.48 -5.26 -3.29
CA ASP A 54 7.38 -5.87 -4.02
C ASP A 54 6.01 -5.40 -3.52
N ILE A 55 5.06 -5.34 -4.43
CA ILE A 55 3.63 -5.21 -4.15
C ILE A 55 2.99 -6.57 -4.43
N ILE A 56 2.30 -7.14 -3.44
CA ILE A 56 1.58 -8.41 -3.57
C ILE A 56 0.09 -8.12 -3.63
N LEU A 57 -0.53 -8.39 -4.78
CA LEU A 57 -1.96 -8.25 -5.00
C LEU A 57 -2.66 -9.57 -4.70
N HIS A 58 -3.70 -9.49 -3.87
CA HIS A 58 -4.65 -10.57 -3.64
C HIS A 58 -5.99 -10.15 -4.23
N LEU A 59 -6.39 -10.76 -5.34
CA LEU A 59 -7.67 -10.46 -5.97
C LEU A 59 -8.81 -11.14 -5.19
N LYS A 60 -9.86 -10.38 -4.87
CA LYS A 60 -11.04 -10.90 -4.16
C LYS A 60 -11.66 -12.08 -4.93
N GLY A 61 -11.80 -13.21 -4.25
CA GLY A 61 -12.33 -14.45 -4.84
C GLY A 61 -11.29 -15.30 -5.57
N SER A 62 -10.04 -14.83 -5.69
CA SER A 62 -8.91 -15.61 -6.16
C SER A 62 -8.11 -16.17 -4.99
N ARG A 63 -7.49 -17.34 -5.17
CA ARG A 63 -6.47 -17.85 -4.25
C ARG A 63 -5.06 -17.48 -4.69
N ALA A 64 -4.92 -16.89 -5.88
CA ALA A 64 -3.63 -16.53 -6.45
C ALA A 64 -3.15 -15.18 -5.89
N LEU A 65 -1.85 -15.12 -5.62
CA LEU A 65 -1.14 -13.89 -5.32
C LEU A 65 -0.40 -13.43 -6.58
N HIS A 66 -0.58 -12.18 -6.95
CA HIS A 66 0.15 -11.56 -8.06
C HIS A 66 1.22 -10.65 -7.51
N ARG A 67 2.46 -10.81 -7.96
CA ARG A 67 3.60 -10.02 -7.49
C ARG A 67 4.00 -8.99 -8.53
N ILE A 68 4.09 -7.74 -8.11
CA ILE A 68 4.64 -6.62 -8.87
C ILE A 68 5.94 -6.22 -8.17
N ASN A 69 7.08 -6.59 -8.74
CA ASN A 69 8.38 -6.19 -8.22
C ASN A 69 8.75 -4.77 -8.71
N GLU A 70 9.81 -4.19 -8.16
CA GLU A 70 10.32 -2.87 -8.53
C GLU A 70 10.69 -2.69 -10.01
N CYS A 71 10.98 -3.78 -10.73
CA CYS A 71 11.27 -3.76 -12.16
C CYS A 71 10.03 -3.87 -13.04
N HIS A 72 8.84 -4.05 -12.44
CA HIS A 72 7.60 -4.15 -13.18
C HIS A 72 7.10 -2.75 -13.58
N PRO A 73 6.64 -2.53 -14.83
CA PRO A 73 6.24 -1.19 -15.30
C PRO A 73 5.11 -0.56 -14.46
N ALA A 74 4.23 -1.39 -13.89
CA ALA A 74 3.18 -0.91 -12.98
C ALA A 74 3.66 -0.53 -11.57
N TYR A 75 4.92 -0.75 -11.19
CA TYR A 75 5.41 -0.47 -9.84
C TYR A 75 5.43 1.03 -9.53
N LEU A 76 6.08 1.83 -10.37
CA LEU A 76 6.19 3.29 -10.16
C LEU A 76 4.82 3.99 -10.12
N PRO A 77 3.86 3.69 -11.00
CA PRO A 77 2.51 4.26 -10.92
C PRO A 77 1.79 3.96 -9.61
N LEU A 78 1.96 2.76 -9.06
CA LEU A 78 1.37 2.37 -7.77
C LEU A 78 2.05 3.05 -6.58
N HIS A 79 3.34 3.38 -6.70
CA HIS A 79 4.08 4.08 -5.66
C HIS A 79 3.89 5.61 -5.73
N TYR A 80 3.77 6.16 -6.94
CA TYR A 80 3.71 7.59 -7.21
C TYR A 80 2.44 7.97 -7.97
N ILE A 81 1.28 7.69 -7.38
CA ILE A 81 -0.04 7.90 -8.01
C ILE A 81 -0.21 9.33 -8.58
N LEU A 82 0.37 10.34 -7.92
CA LEU A 82 0.31 11.73 -8.38
C LEU A 82 1.08 11.99 -9.69
N LEU A 83 2.10 11.18 -10.00
CA LEU A 83 2.88 11.29 -11.24
C LEU A 83 2.26 10.48 -12.39
N PHE A 84 1.38 9.52 -12.08
CA PHE A 84 0.72 8.63 -13.05
C PHE A 84 -0.81 8.65 -12.84
N PRO A 85 -1.46 9.81 -12.97
CA PRO A 85 -2.86 9.99 -12.58
C PRO A 85 -3.83 9.19 -13.46
N TYR A 86 -3.41 8.73 -14.63
CA TYR A 86 -4.23 7.93 -15.54
C TYR A 86 -3.83 6.45 -15.55
N GLY A 87 -2.92 6.03 -14.67
CA GLY A 87 -2.45 4.65 -14.59
C GLY A 87 -1.52 4.28 -15.76
N GLU A 88 -0.78 5.25 -16.29
CA GLU A 88 0.22 5.01 -17.33
C GLU A 88 1.31 4.06 -16.81
N LEU A 89 1.93 3.30 -17.71
CA LEU A 89 3.05 2.43 -17.33
C LEU A 89 4.30 3.27 -17.03
N GLY A 90 4.99 2.90 -15.96
CA GLY A 90 6.31 3.42 -15.62
C GLY A 90 7.43 2.71 -16.38
N TRP A 91 8.65 2.88 -15.87
CA TRP A 91 9.86 2.30 -16.45
C TRP A 91 9.93 0.78 -16.25
N GLU A 92 10.45 0.06 -17.26
CA GLU A 92 10.83 -1.35 -17.17
C GLU A 92 12.21 -1.60 -17.80
N PRO A 93 12.98 -2.60 -17.32
CA PRO A 93 14.24 -2.96 -17.94
C PRO A 93 13.99 -3.53 -19.36
N GLY A 94 14.37 -2.78 -20.39
CA GLY A 94 14.28 -3.24 -21.79
C GLY A 94 13.42 -2.39 -22.73
N MET A 95 12.83 -1.29 -22.24
CA MET A 95 12.42 -0.18 -23.12
C MET A 95 13.63 0.54 -23.72
#